data_AF-A0A210QJE3-F1
#
_entry.id   AF-A0A210QJE3-F1
#
_cell.length_a   1.000
_cell.length_b   1.000
_cell.length_c   1.000
_cell.angle_alpha   90.00
_cell.angle_beta   90.00
_cell.angle_gamma   90.00
#
_symmetry.space_group_name_H-M   'P 1'
#
loop_
_entity.id
_entity.type
_entity.pdbx_description
1 polymer ?
#
loop_
_entity_poly.entity_id
_entity_poly.type
_entity_poly.pdbx_seq_one_letter_code
_entity_poly.pdbx_strand_id
1 'polypeptide(L)'
;MTLPDNVECAPEQSTRRPTDIGIALREVLVKSLASNRLTSGVFSCVTLLNTQPEDVSVCVLPDVGPQMDVSINIQHKLLEAYCWENDIPVLRVDSGDKLSAILKSTATNNNASELSDTSCVLVQNPVSSSKEDVLVNKFYNDVMASDIYPRPIIQLPV
;
A
#
# COMPACT_ATOMS: atom_id res chain seq x y z
N MET A 1 2.05 51.58 -6.13
CA MET A 1 2.12 51.28 -4.69
C MET A 1 0.77 50.66 -4.36
N THR A 2 0.59 49.35 -4.25
CA THR A 2 1.37 48.37 -3.48
C THR A 2 1.02 46.97 -3.99
N LEU A 3 2.05 46.16 -4.29
CA LEU A 3 1.94 44.71 -4.13
C LEU A 3 1.86 44.38 -2.63
N PRO A 4 1.30 43.22 -2.29
CA PRO A 4 1.99 42.39 -1.33
C PRO A 4 2.25 41.00 -1.92
N ASP A 5 3.52 40.76 -2.20
CA ASP A 5 4.14 39.46 -1.94
C ASP A 5 4.19 39.27 -0.42
N ASN A 6 3.53 38.23 0.09
CA ASN A 6 4.03 37.55 1.28
C ASN A 6 3.64 36.07 1.26
N VAL A 7 4.67 35.28 1.01
CA VAL A 7 4.80 33.86 1.30
C VAL A 7 4.45 33.59 2.78
N GLU A 8 3.87 32.40 2.99
CA GLU A 8 4.04 31.49 4.15
C GLU A 8 2.70 31.04 4.79
N CYS A 9 2.23 29.88 4.35
CA CYS A 9 1.32 28.99 5.08
C CYS A 9 1.49 27.62 4.40
N ALA A 10 2.09 26.59 4.97
CA ALA A 10 2.58 26.33 6.31
C ALA A 10 3.67 25.24 6.18
N PRO A 11 4.55 25.02 7.17
CA PRO A 11 5.17 23.72 7.27
C PRO A 11 4.04 22.76 7.68
N GLU A 12 3.47 22.01 6.73
CA GLU A 12 2.70 20.80 7.08
C GLU A 12 3.68 19.69 7.51
N GLN A 13 4.53 20.01 8.49
CA GLN A 13 5.18 19.08 9.39
C GLN A 13 4.14 18.62 10.41
N SER A 14 3.08 17.98 9.92
CA SER A 14 2.23 17.20 10.80
C SER A 14 2.81 15.81 10.77
N THR A 15 3.36 15.38 11.91
CA THR A 15 3.43 13.98 12.31
C THR A 15 2.03 13.39 12.14
N ARG A 16 1.70 12.96 10.92
CA ARG A 16 0.37 12.48 10.54
C ARG A 16 0.19 11.15 11.26
N ARG A 17 -0.89 11.04 12.03
CA ARG A 17 -1.09 9.93 12.95
C ARG A 17 -1.19 8.63 12.14
N PRO A 18 -0.84 7.47 12.71
CA PRO A 18 -0.97 6.17 12.03
C PRO A 18 -2.39 5.91 11.48
N THR A 19 -3.40 6.61 11.99
CA THR A 19 -4.78 6.57 11.50
C THR A 19 -4.97 7.28 10.16
N ASP A 20 -4.24 8.38 9.90
CA ASP A 20 -4.35 9.14 8.65
C ASP A 20 -3.79 8.34 7.46
N ILE A 21 -2.68 7.62 7.67
CA ILE A 21 -2.09 6.75 6.63
C ILE A 21 -2.97 5.53 6.32
N GLY A 22 -3.64 4.94 7.32
CA GLY A 22 -4.57 3.85 7.10
C GLY A 22 -5.77 4.26 6.22
N ILE A 23 -6.30 5.47 6.42
CA ILE A 23 -7.36 6.04 5.59
C ILE A 23 -6.84 6.33 4.17
N ALA A 24 -5.66 6.94 4.06
CA ALA A 24 -5.05 7.20 2.76
C ALA A 24 -4.82 5.91 1.96
N LEU A 25 -4.29 4.86 2.61
CA LEU A 25 -4.07 3.56 1.96
C LEU A 25 -5.38 2.95 1.48
N ARG A 26 -6.45 3.02 2.29
CA ARG A 26 -7.79 2.57 1.89
C ARG A 26 -8.26 3.31 0.63
N GLU A 27 -8.15 4.63 0.59
CA GLU A 27 -8.54 5.43 -0.57
C GLU A 27 -7.75 5.05 -1.82
N VAL A 28 -6.44 4.84 -1.70
CA VAL A 28 -5.58 4.37 -2.80
C VAL A 28 -6.05 3.02 -3.32
N LEU A 29 -6.36 2.08 -2.44
CA LEU A 29 -6.86 0.75 -2.81
C LEU A 29 -8.21 0.84 -3.53
N VAL A 30 -9.14 1.65 -3.02
CA VAL A 30 -10.47 1.86 -3.62
C VAL A 30 -10.36 2.46 -5.03
N LYS A 31 -9.56 3.52 -5.18
CA LYS A 31 -9.34 4.18 -6.48
C LYS A 31 -8.66 3.26 -7.48
N SER A 32 -7.66 2.50 -7.03
CA SER A 32 -6.91 1.57 -7.87
C SER A 32 -7.77 0.39 -8.33
N LEU A 33 -8.64 -0.12 -7.45
CA LEU A 33 -9.60 -1.14 -7.80
C LEU A 33 -10.65 -0.64 -8.81
N ALA A 34 -11.19 0.57 -8.61
CA ALA A 34 -12.12 1.19 -9.54
C ALA A 34 -11.51 1.40 -10.93
N SER A 35 -10.19 1.60 -10.98
CA SER A 35 -9.43 1.76 -12.23
C SER A 35 -8.93 0.43 -12.82
N ASN A 36 -9.21 -0.72 -12.18
CA ASN A 36 -8.68 -2.04 -12.54
C ASN A 36 -7.12 -2.10 -12.61
N ARG A 37 -6.47 -1.41 -11.68
CA ARG A 37 -5.00 -1.29 -11.54
C ARG A 37 -4.49 -1.92 -10.24
N LEU A 38 -5.24 -2.86 -9.70
CA LEU A 38 -4.95 -3.54 -8.45
C LEU A 38 -4.88 -5.04 -8.71
N THR A 39 -3.83 -5.67 -8.21
CA THR A 39 -3.61 -7.11 -8.34
C THR A 39 -3.55 -7.71 -6.95
N SER A 40 -4.41 -8.69 -6.69
CA SER A 40 -4.43 -9.47 -5.44
C SER A 40 -3.92 -10.88 -5.67
N GLY A 41 -3.28 -11.44 -4.64
CA GLY A 41 -2.82 -12.84 -4.59
C GLY A 41 -1.34 -12.98 -4.87
N VAL A 42 -0.65 -13.84 -4.10
CA VAL A 42 0.81 -14.00 -4.16
C VAL A 42 1.28 -14.36 -5.58
N PHE A 43 0.61 -15.31 -6.24
CA PHE A 43 1.00 -15.77 -7.58
C PHE A 43 0.87 -14.68 -8.64
N SER A 44 -0.27 -13.99 -8.68
CA SER A 44 -0.51 -12.89 -9.61
C SER A 44 0.45 -11.72 -9.35
N CYS A 45 0.70 -11.42 -8.06
CA CYS A 45 1.66 -10.39 -7.67
C CYS A 45 3.09 -10.73 -8.13
N VAL A 46 3.56 -11.95 -7.89
CA VAL A 46 4.89 -12.42 -8.35
C VAL A 46 4.98 -12.38 -9.86
N THR A 47 3.93 -12.80 -10.58
CA THR A 47 3.91 -12.78 -12.05
C THR A 47 4.02 -11.36 -12.58
N LEU A 48 3.28 -10.42 -12.00
CA LEU A 48 3.33 -9.02 -12.38
C LEU A 48 4.71 -8.42 -12.09
N LEU A 49 5.24 -8.65 -10.89
CA LEU A 49 6.57 -8.22 -10.49
C LEU A 49 7.68 -8.76 -11.41
N ASN A 50 7.54 -10.00 -11.87
CA ASN A 50 8.51 -10.61 -12.79
C ASN A 50 8.37 -10.11 -14.24
N THR A 51 7.21 -9.55 -14.61
CA THR A 51 6.96 -9.05 -15.97
C THR A 51 7.24 -7.55 -16.07
N GLN A 52 6.72 -6.76 -15.14
CA GLN A 52 6.72 -5.30 -15.10
C GLN A 52 6.81 -4.79 -13.65
N PRO A 53 7.99 -4.84 -13.02
CA PRO A 53 8.19 -4.29 -11.68
C PRO A 53 8.10 -2.76 -11.68
N GLU A 54 8.39 -2.10 -12.81
CA GLU A 54 8.37 -0.62 -12.90
C GLU A 54 6.95 -0.02 -12.90
N ASP A 55 5.93 -0.82 -13.22
CA ASP A 55 4.54 -0.37 -13.19
C ASP A 55 3.96 -0.41 -11.76
N VAL A 56 4.65 -1.05 -10.82
CA VAL A 56 4.18 -1.18 -9.44
C VAL A 56 4.56 0.05 -8.62
N SER A 57 3.55 0.71 -8.06
CA SER A 57 3.76 1.87 -7.19
C SER A 57 3.88 1.51 -5.71
N VAL A 58 3.13 0.53 -5.22
CA VAL A 58 3.18 0.10 -3.82
C VAL A 58 2.75 -1.36 -3.65
N CYS A 59 3.43 -2.05 -2.74
CA CYS A 59 3.14 -3.41 -2.32
C CYS A 59 2.60 -3.41 -0.89
N VAL A 60 1.44 -4.05 -0.70
CA VAL A 60 0.77 -4.15 0.59
C VAL A 60 0.73 -5.62 1.03
N LEU A 61 1.33 -5.88 2.18
CA LEU A 61 1.39 -7.19 2.81
C LEU A 61 0.64 -7.16 4.15
N PRO A 62 -0.31 -8.06 4.40
CA PRO A 62 -0.86 -8.23 5.73
C PRO A 62 0.17 -8.82 6.68
N ASP A 63 0.12 -8.39 7.93
CA ASP A 63 0.93 -8.96 9.00
C ASP A 63 0.49 -10.40 9.22
N VAL A 64 1.41 -11.30 8.92
CA VAL A 64 1.22 -12.73 9.11
C VAL A 64 1.68 -13.03 10.52
N GLY A 65 0.76 -12.88 11.47
CA GLY A 65 1.04 -13.22 12.86
C GLY A 65 1.56 -14.67 13.00
N PRO A 66 2.09 -15.05 14.18
CA PRO A 66 2.75 -16.35 14.40
C PRO A 66 1.84 -17.58 14.21
N GLN A 67 0.54 -17.37 13.96
CA GLN A 67 -0.48 -18.41 13.78
C GLN A 67 -0.77 -18.72 12.29
N MET A 68 -0.20 -17.98 11.34
CA MET A 68 -0.39 -18.23 9.90
C MET A 68 0.58 -19.31 9.40
N ASP A 69 0.19 -20.04 8.35
CA ASP A 69 1.02 -21.05 7.68
C ASP A 69 2.44 -20.55 7.37
N VAL A 70 3.43 -21.34 7.79
CA VAL A 70 4.86 -21.07 7.58
C VAL A 70 5.16 -20.80 6.10
N SER A 71 4.49 -21.50 5.20
CA SER A 71 4.61 -21.33 3.75
C SER A 71 4.26 -19.92 3.28
N ILE A 72 3.17 -19.34 3.81
CA ILE A 72 2.72 -17.99 3.44
C ILE A 72 3.72 -16.95 4.00
N ASN A 73 4.19 -17.16 5.23
CA ASN A 73 5.20 -16.29 5.82
C ASN A 73 6.50 -16.27 5.00
N ILE A 74 6.97 -17.44 4.54
CA ILE A 74 8.14 -17.54 3.65
C ILE A 74 7.88 -16.79 2.34
N GLN A 75 6.72 -16.98 1.71
CA GLN A 75 6.39 -16.30 0.46
C GLN A 75 6.34 -14.78 0.62
N HIS A 76 5.77 -14.27 1.71
CA HIS A 76 5.76 -12.84 1.99
C HIS A 76 7.16 -12.29 2.21
N LYS A 77 8.05 -13.05 2.85
CA LYS A 77 9.44 -12.65 3.04
C LYS A 77 10.21 -12.60 1.73
N LEU A 78 10.00 -13.58 0.85
CA LEU A 78 10.58 -13.57 -0.50
C LEU A 78 10.07 -12.38 -1.31
N LEU A 79 8.78 -12.08 -1.21
CA LEU A 79 8.18 -10.95 -1.92
C LEU A 79 8.65 -9.60 -1.37
N GLU A 80 8.74 -9.46 -0.05
CA GLU A 80 9.27 -8.27 0.64
C GLU A 80 10.72 -8.02 0.21
N ALA A 81 11.55 -9.07 0.14
CA ALA A 81 12.92 -8.98 -0.37
C ALA A 81 12.96 -8.56 -1.84
N TYR A 82 12.16 -9.18 -2.70
CA TYR A 82 12.10 -8.83 -4.12
C TYR A 82 11.67 -7.38 -4.36
N CYS A 83 10.62 -6.93 -3.66
CA CYS A 83 10.16 -5.55 -3.76
C CYS A 83 11.24 -4.58 -3.30
N TRP A 84 11.98 -4.92 -2.24
CA TRP A 84 13.08 -4.08 -1.76
C TRP A 84 14.24 -4.00 -2.76
N GLU A 85 14.59 -5.08 -3.44
CA GLU A 85 15.62 -5.08 -4.51
C GLU A 85 15.21 -4.24 -5.72
N ASN A 86 13.90 -4.11 -5.99
CA ASN A 86 13.35 -3.35 -7.10
C ASN A 86 12.90 -1.93 -6.71
N ASP A 87 13.26 -1.45 -5.51
CA ASP A 87 12.86 -0.14 -4.96
C ASP A 87 11.34 0.08 -4.89
N ILE A 88 10.56 -0.99 -4.79
CA ILE A 88 9.11 -0.96 -4.67
C ILE A 88 8.74 -0.78 -3.19
N PRO A 89 7.94 0.22 -2.82
CA PRO A 89 7.62 0.46 -1.44
C PRO A 89 6.70 -0.62 -0.88
N VAL A 90 7.17 -1.31 0.16
CA VAL A 90 6.41 -2.35 0.86
C VAL A 90 5.83 -1.83 2.17
N LEU A 91 4.52 -1.97 2.33
CA LEU A 91 3.77 -1.56 3.50
C LEU A 91 3.13 -2.77 4.17
N ARG A 92 3.22 -2.84 5.51
CA ARG A 92 2.52 -3.86 6.29
C ARG A 92 1.21 -3.34 6.84
N VAL A 93 0.17 -4.14 6.76
CA VAL A 93 -1.15 -3.85 7.36
C VAL A 93 -1.49 -4.83 8.46
N ASP A 94 -2.32 -4.40 9.42
CA ASP A 94 -2.64 -5.16 10.62
C ASP A 94 -3.48 -6.42 10.38
N SER A 95 -4.29 -6.46 9.33
CA SER A 95 -5.21 -7.58 9.09
C SER A 95 -5.49 -7.76 7.61
N GLY A 96 -5.20 -8.95 7.10
CA GLY A 96 -5.60 -9.38 5.75
C GLY A 96 -7.12 -9.39 5.58
N ASP A 97 -7.88 -9.71 6.64
CA ASP A 97 -9.34 -9.71 6.60
C ASP A 97 -9.92 -8.32 6.33
N LYS A 98 -9.40 -7.27 7.00
CA LYS A 98 -9.83 -5.88 6.77
C LYS A 98 -9.52 -5.44 5.34
N LEU A 99 -8.33 -5.79 4.84
CA LEU A 99 -7.94 -5.54 3.46
C LEU A 99 -8.91 -6.21 2.50
N SER A 100 -9.25 -7.49 2.74
CA SER A 100 -10.23 -8.23 1.95
C SER A 100 -11.62 -7.61 2.00
N ALA A 101 -12.06 -7.12 3.16
CA ALA A 101 -13.36 -6.48 3.32
C ALA A 101 -13.45 -5.19 2.51
N ILE A 102 -12.41 -4.35 2.54
CA ILE A 102 -12.32 -3.13 1.75
C ILE A 102 -12.38 -3.45 0.25
N LEU A 103 -11.59 -4.43 -0.20
CA LEU A 103 -11.56 -4.85 -1.61
C LEU A 103 -12.91 -5.42 -2.04
N LYS A 104 -13.51 -6.33 -1.27
CA LYS A 104 -14.81 -6.96 -1.57
C LYS A 104 -15.96 -5.96 -1.56
N SER A 105 -15.95 -4.99 -0.64
CA SER A 105 -16.97 -3.94 -0.59
C SER A 105 -16.92 -3.00 -1.79
N THR A 106 -15.77 -2.92 -2.46
CA THR A 106 -15.54 -2.00 -3.59
C THR A 106 -15.58 -2.74 -4.93
N ALA A 107 -15.30 -4.04 -4.93
CA ALA A 107 -15.33 -4.88 -6.10
C ALA A 107 -16.77 -5.05 -6.62
N THR A 108 -16.98 -4.69 -7.89
CA THR A 108 -18.17 -5.11 -8.63
C THR A 108 -18.10 -6.63 -8.86
N ASN A 109 -19.25 -7.31 -8.92
CA ASN A 109 -19.40 -8.79 -8.95
C ASN A 109 -18.45 -9.56 -9.90
N ASN A 110 -17.87 -8.91 -10.93
CA ASN A 110 -16.94 -9.54 -11.87
C ASN A 110 -15.51 -9.72 -11.33
N ASN A 111 -15.05 -8.88 -10.38
CA ASN A 111 -13.68 -8.95 -9.83
C ASN A 111 -13.61 -9.64 -8.46
N ALA A 112 -14.76 -10.03 -7.90
CA ALA A 112 -14.85 -10.62 -6.57
C ALA A 112 -14.18 -11.99 -6.46
N SER A 113 -14.08 -12.74 -7.57
CA SER A 113 -13.44 -14.06 -7.59
C SER A 113 -11.91 -14.01 -7.64
N GLU A 114 -11.31 -12.92 -8.13
CA GLU A 114 -9.84 -12.73 -8.13
C GLU A 114 -9.33 -12.12 -6.80
N LEU A 115 -10.24 -11.55 -6.01
CA LEU A 115 -9.97 -10.99 -4.69
C LEU A 115 -10.20 -11.99 -3.54
N SER A 116 -10.21 -13.30 -3.85
CA SER A 116 -10.26 -14.37 -2.85
C SER A 116 -9.00 -14.38 -1.98
N ASP A 117 -7.86 -14.06 -2.59
CA ASP A 117 -6.54 -14.16 -1.97
C ASP A 117 -5.95 -12.78 -1.68
N THR A 118 -6.21 -12.25 -0.48
CA THR A 118 -5.64 -10.98 0.00
C THR A 118 -4.36 -11.15 0.79
N SER A 119 -3.61 -12.21 0.53
CA SER A 119 -2.29 -12.44 1.10
C SER A 119 -1.26 -11.42 0.62
N CYS A 120 -1.41 -10.91 -0.60
CA CYS A 120 -0.62 -9.79 -1.10
C CYS A 120 -1.49 -8.94 -2.01
N VAL A 121 -1.29 -7.62 -1.98
CA VAL A 121 -1.92 -6.69 -2.89
C VAL A 121 -0.87 -5.77 -3.47
N LEU A 122 -0.79 -5.73 -4.80
CA LEU A 122 0.02 -4.77 -5.55
C LEU A 122 -0.88 -3.71 -6.15
N VAL A 123 -0.42 -2.46 -6.06
CA VAL A 123 -1.06 -1.32 -6.69
C VAL A 123 -0.15 -0.81 -7.80
N GLN A 124 -0.66 -0.82 -9.02
CA GLN A 124 0.04 -0.27 -10.18
C GLN A 124 0.04 1.27 -10.16
N ASN A 125 0.87 1.88 -10.98
CA ASN A 125 1.15 3.31 -10.97
C ASN A 125 -0.11 4.14 -11.26
N PRO A 126 -0.50 5.10 -10.40
CA PRO A 126 -1.69 5.92 -10.63
C PRO A 126 -1.58 6.74 -11.92
N VAL A 127 -2.65 6.73 -12.70
CA VAL A 127 -2.80 7.59 -13.90
C VAL A 127 -2.82 9.08 -13.50
N SER A 128 -3.22 9.37 -12.27
CA SER A 128 -3.24 10.69 -11.66
C SER A 128 -2.76 10.59 -10.22
N SER A 129 -1.60 11.18 -9.90
CA SER A 129 -1.04 11.18 -8.54
C SER A 129 -2.00 11.88 -7.57
N SER A 130 -2.69 11.10 -6.76
CA SER A 130 -3.62 11.64 -5.77
C SER A 130 -2.87 12.06 -4.51
N LYS A 131 -3.51 12.89 -3.67
CA LYS A 131 -2.92 13.35 -2.41
C LYS A 131 -2.58 12.17 -1.51
N GLU A 132 -3.38 11.12 -1.57
CA GLU A 132 -3.22 9.89 -0.80
C GLU A 132 -2.02 9.07 -1.28
N ASP A 133 -1.77 8.98 -2.59
CA ASP A 133 -0.57 8.31 -3.13
C ASP A 133 0.72 9.00 -2.65
N VAL A 134 0.73 10.34 -2.69
CA VAL A 134 1.86 11.14 -2.19
C VAL A 134 2.05 10.93 -0.68
N LEU A 135 0.97 10.85 0.09
CA LEU A 135 1.02 10.57 1.52
C LEU A 135 1.59 9.18 1.83
N VAL A 136 1.13 8.16 1.11
CA VAL A 136 1.58 6.79 1.27
C VAL A 136 3.07 6.66 0.96
N ASN A 137 3.50 7.23 -0.16
CA ASN A 137 4.91 7.22 -0.54
C ASN A 137 5.76 8.04 0.43
N LYS A 138 5.29 9.21 0.89
CA LYS A 138 5.99 10.01 1.90
C LYS A 138 6.16 9.22 3.21
N PHE A 139 5.11 8.56 3.68
CA PHE A 139 5.18 7.71 4.88
C PHE A 139 6.22 6.60 4.72
N TYR A 140 6.24 5.92 3.57
CA TYR A 140 7.26 4.92 3.29
C TYR A 140 8.68 5.51 3.37
N ASN A 141 8.92 6.66 2.73
CA ASN A 141 10.20 7.35 2.76
C ASN A 141 10.61 7.78 4.18
N ASP A 142 9.68 8.32 4.97
CA ASP A 142 9.92 8.70 6.37
C ASP A 142 10.28 7.47 7.22
N VAL A 143 9.61 6.34 6.99
CA VAL A 143 9.88 5.06 7.67
C VAL A 143 11.21 4.46 7.22
N MET A 144 11.62 4.62 5.96
CA MET A 144 12.94 4.17 5.47
C MET A 144 14.06 5.07 5.97
N ALA A 145 13.82 6.38 6.08
CA ALA A 145 14.77 7.35 6.60
C ALA A 145 14.95 7.23 8.12
N SER A 146 13.95 6.67 8.81
CA SER A 146 14.05 6.32 10.22
C SER A 146 14.63 4.91 10.32
N ASP A 147 15.73 4.69 11.03
CA ASP A 147 16.29 3.35 11.30
C ASP A 147 15.40 2.47 12.22
N ILE A 148 14.07 2.56 12.06
CA ILE A 148 13.07 1.89 12.89
C ILE A 148 12.86 0.48 12.33
N TYR A 149 13.38 -0.50 13.07
CA TYR A 149 13.13 -1.91 12.83
C TYR A 149 12.55 -2.59 14.08
N PRO A 150 11.48 -3.40 13.96
CA PRO A 150 10.77 -3.79 12.74
C PRO A 150 9.93 -2.65 12.12
N ARG A 151 9.70 -2.72 10.80
CA ARG A 151 8.87 -1.74 10.08
C ARG A 151 7.48 -1.62 10.73
N PRO A 152 6.91 -0.40 10.82
CA PRO A 152 5.61 -0.17 11.44
C PRO A 152 4.49 -0.86 10.66
N ILE A 153 3.52 -1.39 11.42
CA ILE A 153 2.31 -2.00 10.88
C ILE A 153 1.21 -0.92 10.83
N ILE A 154 0.69 -0.70 9.63
CA ILE A 154 -0.40 0.26 9.38
C ILE A 154 -1.71 -0.36 9.82
N GLN A 155 -2.48 0.38 10.61
CA GLN A 155 -3.82 -0.02 11.03
C GLN A 155 -4.84 0.44 10.00
N LEU A 156 -5.52 -0.49 9.35
CA LEU A 156 -6.61 -0.21 8.43
C LEU A 156 -7.87 0.21 9.23
N PRO A 157 -8.54 1.30 8.82
CA PRO A 157 -9.82 1.69 9.40
C PRO A 157 -10.89 0.65 9.05
N VAL A 158 -11.64 0.22 10.06
CA VAL A 158 -12.86 -0.61 9.90
C VAL A 158 -14.07 0.25 9.56
#